data_AF-A0A935RP93-F1
#
_entry.id   AF-A0A935RP93-F1
#
_cell.length_a   1.000
_cell.length_b   1.000
_cell.length_c   1.000
_cell.angle_alpha   90.00
_cell.angle_beta   90.00
_cell.angle_gamma   90.00
#
_symmetry.space_group_name_H-M   'P 1'
#
loop_
_entity.id
_entity.type
_entity.pdbx_description
1 polymer ?
#
loop_
_entity_poly.entity_id
_entity_poly.type
_entity_poly.pdbx_seq_one_letter_code
_entity_poly.pdbx_strand_id
1 'polypeptide(L)'
;MSTNAAPHSSSSDPPNTGATNLSLSDISDNSDNSFINKMTEWQLMESDLMTTGITIGKHPMRFLREELDKRGVLPANRTVNLRKRDLVTVAGAVIVRQRPSTANDVVFITMEDETGYSNFIVMPDVFDKFRSTIVSSDFLLIRGIAEEGGMIKGLYFEPISTFVTKIGSHDFQ
;
A
#
# COMPACT_ATOMS: atom_id res chain seq x y z
N MET A 1 -42.25 15.80 -73.37
CA MET A 1 -41.48 15.79 -74.63
C MET A 1 -40.14 15.14 -74.30
N SER A 2 -40.03 13.82 -74.40
CA SER A 2 -39.62 13.06 -75.60
C SER A 2 -38.20 13.36 -76.06
N THR A 3 -37.55 12.29 -76.52
CA THR A 3 -36.28 12.19 -77.28
C THR A 3 -35.02 12.23 -76.41
N ASN A 4 -34.35 11.12 -76.08
CA ASN A 4 -33.77 10.04 -76.90
C ASN A 4 -32.69 10.56 -77.88
N ALA A 5 -31.42 10.19 -77.64
CA ALA A 5 -30.41 9.77 -78.62
C ALA A 5 -28.96 10.01 -78.13
N ALA A 6 -28.27 8.94 -77.75
CA ALA A 6 -26.91 8.68 -78.26
C ALA A 6 -27.06 8.05 -79.67
N PRO A 7 -26.05 7.81 -80.55
CA PRO A 7 -24.85 6.98 -80.24
C PRO A 7 -23.57 7.23 -81.11
N HIS A 8 -22.57 6.34 -80.90
CA HIS A 8 -21.46 5.90 -81.79
C HIS A 8 -20.18 6.76 -81.86
N SER A 9 -18.95 6.22 -81.87
CA SER A 9 -18.38 4.83 -81.95
C SER A 9 -16.84 4.97 -81.81
N SER A 10 -16.15 4.39 -80.82
CA SER A 10 -15.59 3.02 -80.72
C SER A 10 -14.26 2.74 -81.45
N SER A 11 -13.22 2.43 -80.68
CA SER A 11 -12.16 1.44 -80.93
C SER A 11 -11.46 1.20 -79.58
N SER A 12 -11.23 0.02 -79.01
CA SER A 12 -11.34 -1.38 -79.41
C SER A 12 -11.08 -2.23 -78.15
N ASP A 13 -11.84 -3.31 -77.96
CA ASP A 13 -11.80 -4.33 -76.88
C ASP A 13 -11.56 -5.73 -77.54
N PRO A 14 -11.42 -6.91 -76.86
CA PRO A 14 -10.96 -7.33 -75.51
C PRO A 14 -10.00 -8.59 -75.61
N PRO A 15 -9.79 -9.58 -74.66
CA PRO A 15 -10.76 -10.30 -73.80
C PRO A 15 -10.40 -10.50 -72.30
N ASN A 16 -11.43 -10.34 -71.46
CA ASN A 16 -11.98 -11.23 -70.43
C ASN A 16 -11.08 -12.07 -69.47
N THR A 17 -11.43 -12.01 -68.17
CA THR A 17 -11.77 -13.14 -67.24
C THR A 17 -11.07 -13.03 -65.89
N GLY A 18 -11.85 -12.95 -64.80
CA GLY A 18 -11.36 -13.27 -63.45
C GLY A 18 -11.95 -12.42 -62.34
N ALA A 19 -13.22 -12.65 -62.00
CA ALA A 19 -13.75 -12.25 -60.71
C ALA A 19 -13.08 -13.10 -59.62
N THR A 20 -12.48 -12.45 -58.62
CA THR A 20 -12.17 -13.08 -57.34
C THR A 20 -12.59 -12.17 -56.22
N ASN A 21 -13.69 -12.57 -55.57
CA ASN A 21 -14.04 -12.19 -54.20
C ASN A 21 -12.81 -12.42 -53.30
N LEU A 22 -12.34 -11.38 -52.63
CA LEU A 22 -11.51 -11.55 -51.44
C LEU A 22 -12.37 -11.19 -50.24
N SER A 23 -12.78 -12.28 -49.61
CA SER A 23 -13.52 -12.43 -48.37
C SER A 23 -12.86 -11.70 -47.19
N LEU A 24 -13.74 -11.19 -46.31
CA LEU A 24 -13.46 -10.75 -44.95
C LEU A 24 -12.91 -11.91 -44.12
N SER A 25 -11.59 -12.06 -44.09
CA SER A 25 -10.85 -12.79 -43.06
C SER A 25 -9.38 -12.41 -43.22
N ASP A 26 -8.72 -12.06 -42.12
CA ASP A 26 -7.27 -11.80 -41.96
C ASP A 26 -6.87 -10.38 -41.54
N ILE A 27 -7.76 -9.66 -40.84
CA ILE A 27 -7.27 -8.77 -39.78
C ILE A 27 -7.10 -9.66 -38.55
N SER A 28 -5.88 -10.16 -38.36
CA SER A 28 -5.45 -10.74 -37.09
C SER A 28 -5.39 -9.59 -36.08
N ASP A 29 -6.49 -9.40 -35.39
CA ASP A 29 -6.64 -8.47 -34.28
C ASP A 29 -5.81 -9.03 -33.12
N ASN A 30 -4.51 -8.75 -33.14
CA ASN A 30 -3.62 -9.01 -32.02
C ASN A 30 -3.92 -7.98 -30.93
N SER A 31 -5.09 -8.12 -30.32
CA SER A 31 -5.43 -7.48 -29.05
C SER A 31 -4.73 -8.26 -27.94
N ASP A 32 -3.41 -8.12 -27.88
CA ASP A 32 -2.60 -8.32 -26.69
C ASP A 32 -2.99 -7.23 -25.66
N ASN A 33 -4.24 -7.30 -25.18
CA ASN A 33 -4.77 -6.50 -24.09
C ASN A 33 -4.28 -7.07 -22.75
N SER A 34 -2.96 -7.19 -22.62
CA SER A 34 -2.29 -7.53 -21.36
C SER A 34 -1.32 -6.43 -20.95
N PHE A 35 -1.67 -5.16 -21.18
CA PHE A 35 -0.91 -4.01 -20.65
C PHE A 35 -1.28 -3.62 -19.23
N ILE A 36 -2.22 -4.32 -18.59
CA ILE A 36 -2.40 -4.18 -17.15
C ILE A 36 -1.45 -5.18 -16.48
N ASN A 37 -0.26 -4.69 -16.13
CA ASN A 37 0.59 -5.34 -15.14
C ASN A 37 -0.30 -5.64 -13.93
N LYS A 38 -0.52 -6.92 -13.64
CA LYS A 38 -1.36 -7.35 -12.52
C LYS A 38 -0.66 -6.86 -11.25
N MET A 39 -1.18 -5.77 -10.66
CA MET A 39 -0.62 -5.20 -9.44
C MET A 39 -0.53 -6.29 -8.37
N THR A 40 0.62 -6.35 -7.70
CA THR A 40 0.80 -7.24 -6.55
C THR A 40 -0.17 -6.84 -5.43
N GLU A 41 -0.53 -7.80 -4.55
CA GLU A 41 -1.40 -7.51 -3.39
C GLU A 41 -0.87 -6.34 -2.55
N TRP A 42 0.45 -6.15 -2.51
CA TRP A 42 1.12 -5.03 -1.85
C TRP A 42 0.83 -3.68 -2.49
N GLN A 43 0.91 -3.60 -3.82
CA GLN A 43 0.72 -2.34 -4.57
C GLN A 43 -0.75 -1.88 -4.53
N LEU A 44 -1.70 -2.82 -4.53
CA LEU A 44 -3.11 -2.51 -4.32
C LEU A 44 -3.34 -1.94 -2.92
N MET A 45 -2.78 -2.59 -1.89
CA MET A 45 -2.89 -2.13 -0.51
C MET A 45 -2.28 -0.73 -0.30
N GLU A 46 -1.14 -0.45 -0.91
CA GLU A 46 -0.47 0.84 -0.83
C GLU A 46 -1.31 1.95 -1.48
N SER A 47 -1.87 1.69 -2.67
CA SER A 47 -2.80 2.62 -3.32
C SER A 47 -4.00 2.90 -2.43
N ASP A 48 -4.57 1.88 -1.78
CA ASP A 48 -5.70 2.03 -0.85
C ASP A 48 -5.32 2.81 0.41
N LEU A 49 -4.16 2.52 0.99
CA LEU A 49 -3.64 3.21 2.19
C LEU A 49 -3.37 4.69 1.91
N MET A 50 -2.73 5.00 0.76
CA MET A 50 -2.44 6.36 0.33
C MET A 50 -3.70 7.15 -0.07
N THR A 51 -4.73 6.47 -0.60
CA THR A 51 -5.93 7.13 -1.14
C THR A 51 -7.05 7.27 -0.10
N THR A 52 -7.21 6.29 0.79
CA THR A 52 -8.38 6.19 1.68
C THR A 52 -8.05 6.08 3.17
N GLY A 53 -6.78 5.83 3.52
CA GLY A 53 -6.39 5.52 4.89
C GLY A 53 -6.93 4.18 5.42
N ILE A 54 -7.59 3.39 4.56
CA ILE A 54 -8.17 2.07 4.89
C ILE A 54 -7.69 1.07 3.85
N THR A 55 -7.06 -0.01 4.28
CA THR A 55 -6.69 -1.11 3.37
C THR A 55 -7.89 -1.99 3.08
N ILE A 56 -8.26 -2.17 1.81
CA ILE A 56 -9.16 -3.26 1.40
C ILE A 56 -8.31 -4.55 1.36
N GLY A 57 -8.08 -5.17 2.52
CA GLY A 57 -7.22 -6.37 2.59
C GLY A 57 -6.62 -6.67 3.97
N LYS A 58 -5.48 -7.38 3.97
CA LYS A 58 -4.72 -7.71 5.18
C LYS A 58 -4.02 -6.45 5.72
N HIS A 59 -3.98 -6.30 7.04
CA HIS A 59 -3.29 -5.18 7.72
C HIS A 59 -1.81 -5.06 7.26
N PRO A 60 -1.28 -3.84 7.00
CA PRO A 60 0.06 -3.64 6.44
C PRO A 60 1.20 -4.32 7.23
N MET A 61 1.09 -4.35 8.56
CA MET A 61 2.07 -5.00 9.43
C MET A 61 2.21 -6.51 9.17
N ARG A 62 1.20 -7.16 8.60
CA ARG A 62 1.25 -8.59 8.27
C ARG A 62 2.33 -8.92 7.25
N PHE A 63 2.66 -8.00 6.34
CA PHE A 63 3.74 -8.20 5.37
C PHE A 63 5.13 -8.10 6.00
N LEU A 64 5.25 -7.38 7.12
CA LEU A 64 6.49 -7.23 7.87
C LEU A 64 6.65 -8.28 8.98
N ARG A 65 5.57 -9.02 9.31
CA ARG A 65 5.52 -9.90 10.48
C ARG A 65 6.68 -10.89 10.53
N GLU A 66 6.98 -11.56 9.42
CA GLU A 66 8.06 -12.56 9.40
C GLU A 66 9.43 -11.94 9.74
N GLU A 67 9.72 -10.74 9.25
CA GLU A 67 10.96 -10.03 9.55
C GLU A 67 10.98 -9.50 10.99
N LEU A 68 9.85 -8.97 11.47
CA LEU A 68 9.68 -8.48 12.83
C LEU A 68 9.85 -9.60 13.86
N ASP A 69 9.30 -10.78 13.60
CA ASP A 69 9.43 -11.96 14.47
C ASP A 69 10.89 -12.42 14.55
N LYS A 70 11.61 -12.44 13.42
CA LYS A 70 13.07 -12.74 13.38
C LYS A 70 13.89 -11.75 14.22
N ARG A 71 13.41 -10.50 14.33
CA ARG A 71 14.04 -9.44 15.15
C ARG A 71 13.56 -9.45 16.61
N GLY A 72 12.68 -10.38 17.00
CA GLY A 72 12.12 -10.45 18.35
C GLY A 72 11.14 -9.32 18.68
N VAL A 73 10.54 -8.69 17.66
CA VAL A 73 9.53 -7.66 17.83
C VAL A 73 8.18 -8.32 18.06
N LEU A 74 7.54 -8.02 19.18
CA LEU A 74 6.32 -8.68 19.61
C LEU A 74 5.09 -8.16 18.82
N PRO A 75 4.13 -9.04 18.49
CA PRO A 75 2.80 -8.63 18.07
C PRO A 75 2.00 -8.02 19.23
N ALA A 76 1.02 -7.20 18.90
CA ALA A 76 0.16 -6.49 19.85
C ALA A 76 -0.52 -7.44 20.84
N ASN A 77 -1.04 -8.59 20.37
CA ASN A 77 -1.72 -9.55 21.25
C ASN A 77 -0.83 -10.18 22.34
N ARG A 78 0.50 -10.07 22.22
CA ARG A 78 1.44 -10.59 23.23
C ARG A 78 1.71 -9.60 24.35
N THR A 79 1.36 -8.33 24.19
CA THR A 79 1.62 -7.30 25.22
C THR A 79 0.78 -7.51 26.48
N VAL A 80 -0.40 -8.12 26.35
CA VAL A 80 -1.37 -8.34 27.45
C VAL A 80 -0.82 -9.27 28.54
N ASN A 81 0.06 -10.21 28.19
CA ASN A 81 0.58 -11.24 29.10
C ASN A 81 2.03 -10.99 29.53
N LEU A 82 2.55 -9.77 29.31
CA LEU A 82 3.90 -9.42 29.70
C LEU A 82 4.03 -9.32 31.21
N ARG A 83 5.18 -9.74 31.74
CA ARG A 83 5.49 -9.51 33.15
C ARG A 83 5.97 -8.08 33.30
N LYS A 84 5.58 -7.45 34.41
CA LYS A 84 6.09 -6.13 34.78
C LYS A 84 7.62 -6.14 34.73
N ARG A 85 8.19 -5.05 34.21
CA ARG A 85 9.63 -4.81 34.05
C ARG A 85 10.30 -5.58 32.89
N ASP A 86 9.56 -6.37 32.12
CA ASP A 86 10.11 -6.99 30.91
C ASP A 86 10.50 -5.91 29.89
N LEU A 87 11.70 -6.02 29.31
CA LEU A 87 12.13 -5.16 28.22
C LEU A 87 11.63 -5.74 26.91
N VAL A 88 10.78 -4.99 26.21
CA VAL A 88 10.10 -5.45 25.00
C VAL A 88 10.26 -4.48 23.85
N THR A 89 10.10 -5.00 22.64
CA THR A 89 10.02 -4.21 21.42
C THR A 89 8.72 -4.56 20.72
N VAL A 90 7.95 -3.56 20.31
CA VAL A 90 6.67 -3.72 19.62
C VAL A 90 6.65 -2.80 18.42
N ALA A 91 6.04 -3.22 17.33
CA ALA A 91 5.89 -2.43 16.11
C ALA A 91 4.43 -2.41 15.66
N GLY A 92 3.97 -1.29 15.13
CA GLY A 92 2.60 -1.16 14.64
C GLY A 92 2.33 0.16 13.92
N ALA A 93 1.13 0.26 13.36
CA ALA A 93 0.57 1.50 12.83
C ALA A 93 0.05 2.34 14.01
N VAL A 94 0.35 3.64 14.04
CA VAL A 94 -0.09 4.52 15.11
C VAL A 94 -1.51 5.00 14.83
N ILE A 95 -2.45 4.64 15.70
CA ILE A 95 -3.86 5.03 15.55
C ILE A 95 -4.25 6.23 16.40
N VAL A 96 -3.64 6.38 17.57
CA VAL A 96 -3.99 7.43 18.54
C VAL A 96 -2.73 7.99 19.18
N ARG A 97 -2.67 9.31 19.28
CA ARG A 97 -1.71 10.06 20.10
C ARG A 97 -2.48 11.04 20.96
N GLN A 98 -2.36 10.94 22.27
CA GLN A 98 -3.03 11.83 23.21
C GLN A 98 -2.03 12.42 24.19
N ARG A 99 -2.13 13.73 24.42
CA ARG A 99 -1.38 14.44 25.47
C ARG A 99 -2.39 15.20 26.34
N PRO A 100 -3.01 14.54 27.33
CA PRO A 100 -3.97 15.19 28.21
C PRO A 100 -3.30 16.31 29.00
N SER A 101 -3.94 17.48 29.09
CA SER A 101 -3.44 18.63 29.87
C SER A 101 -3.33 18.34 31.37
N THR A 102 -4.05 17.32 31.86
CA THR A 102 -4.12 16.95 33.27
C THR A 102 -3.07 15.92 33.71
N ALA A 103 -2.27 15.39 32.78
CA ALA A 103 -1.40 14.23 33.02
C ALA A 103 0.10 14.59 32.97
N ASN A 104 0.51 15.72 33.53
CA ASN A 104 1.93 16.14 33.60
C ASN A 104 2.67 16.00 32.26
N ASP A 105 2.03 16.39 31.16
CA ASP A 105 2.60 16.33 29.81
C ASP A 105 2.99 14.93 29.28
N VAL A 106 2.50 13.87 29.93
CA VAL A 106 2.66 12.50 29.46
C VAL A 106 1.90 12.30 28.15
N VAL A 107 2.51 11.55 27.23
CA VAL A 107 1.90 11.19 25.95
C VAL A 107 1.48 9.72 25.98
N PHE A 108 0.25 9.46 25.57
CA PHE A 108 -0.28 8.13 25.31
C PHE A 108 -0.26 7.86 23.81
N ILE A 109 0.21 6.67 23.44
CA ILE A 109 0.21 6.20 22.05
C ILE A 109 -0.50 4.85 22.02
N THR A 110 -1.44 4.69 21.11
CA THR A 110 -1.98 3.38 20.78
C THR A 110 -1.51 3.01 19.38
N MET A 111 -0.92 1.82 19.26
CA MET A 111 -0.55 1.23 17.99
C MET A 111 -1.40 0.00 17.70
N GLU A 112 -1.65 -0.26 16.42
CA GLU A 112 -2.32 -1.46 15.95
C GLU A 112 -1.42 -2.31 15.05
N ASP A 113 -1.66 -3.61 15.06
CA ASP A 113 -1.15 -4.55 14.07
C ASP A 113 -2.25 -5.56 13.70
N GLU A 114 -1.92 -6.55 12.88
CA GLU A 114 -2.88 -7.57 12.43
C GLU A 114 -3.44 -8.47 13.55
N THR A 115 -2.91 -8.33 14.77
CA THR A 115 -3.27 -9.12 15.95
C THR A 115 -4.03 -8.31 17.02
N GLY A 116 -4.12 -7.00 16.88
CA GLY A 116 -4.88 -6.12 17.78
C GLY A 116 -4.13 -4.84 18.14
N TYR A 117 -4.33 -4.36 19.37
CA TYR A 117 -3.83 -3.06 19.84
C TYR A 117 -2.79 -3.21 20.95
N SER A 118 -1.84 -2.27 20.97
CA SER A 118 -0.84 -2.12 22.03
C SER A 118 -0.79 -0.67 22.50
N ASN A 119 -0.65 -0.49 23.82
CA ASN A 119 -0.73 0.82 24.45
C ASN A 119 0.60 1.20 25.07
N PHE A 120 0.97 2.47 24.88
CA PHE A 120 2.24 3.01 25.33
C PHE A 120 2.04 4.30 26.11
N ILE A 121 2.90 4.50 27.08
CA ILE A 121 3.05 5.73 27.84
C ILE A 121 4.46 6.28 27.62
N VAL A 122 4.56 7.56 27.29
CA VAL A 122 5.82 8.24 26.99
C VAL A 122 5.97 9.40 27.96
N MET A 123 7.04 9.36 28.73
CA MET A 123 7.37 10.43 29.68
C MET A 123 7.81 11.69 28.93
N PRO A 124 7.61 12.90 29.50
CA PRO A 124 7.90 14.17 28.81
C PRO A 124 9.33 14.27 28.27
N ASP A 125 10.32 13.85 29.06
CA ASP A 125 11.74 13.86 28.69
C ASP A 125 12.04 12.96 27.48
N VAL A 126 11.41 11.79 27.43
CA VAL A 126 11.52 10.87 26.29
C VAL A 126 10.76 11.42 25.08
N PHE A 127 9.57 12.00 25.29
CA PHE A 127 8.79 12.58 24.21
C PHE A 127 9.54 13.73 23.54
N ASP A 128 10.14 14.64 24.31
CA ASP A 128 10.90 15.76 23.76
C ASP A 128 12.12 15.29 22.96
N LYS A 129 12.79 14.22 23.42
CA LYS A 129 13.91 13.59 22.70
C LYS A 129 13.50 12.96 21.37
N PHE A 130 12.34 12.30 21.32
CA PHE A 130 11.85 11.59 20.12
C PHE A 130 10.70 12.32 19.41
N ARG A 131 10.54 13.62 19.67
CA ARG A 131 9.35 14.38 19.26
C ARG A 131 9.07 14.28 17.77
N SER A 132 10.09 14.48 16.93
CA SER A 132 9.95 14.40 15.48
C SER A 132 9.45 13.03 15.04
N THR A 133 10.06 11.95 15.51
CA THR A 133 9.66 10.57 15.21
C THR A 133 8.25 10.28 15.68
N ILE A 134 7.93 10.58 16.95
CA ILE A 134 6.61 10.30 17.52
C ILE A 134 5.50 11.04 16.79
N VAL A 135 5.71 12.31 16.43
CA VAL A 135 4.69 13.16 15.83
C VAL A 135 4.48 12.86 14.34
N SER A 136 5.53 12.51 13.60
CA SER A 136 5.47 12.41 12.13
C SER A 136 5.30 11.01 11.56
N SER A 137 5.55 9.96 12.35
CA SER A 137 5.65 8.59 11.81
C SER A 137 4.35 7.82 11.97
N ASP A 138 3.72 7.42 10.86
CA ASP A 138 2.50 6.60 10.87
C ASP A 138 2.74 5.16 11.34
N PHE A 139 3.98 4.67 11.20
CA PHE A 139 4.39 3.36 11.69
C PHE A 139 5.61 3.52 12.59
N LEU A 140 5.52 2.92 13.78
CA LEU A 140 6.56 3.02 14.80
C LEU A 140 7.00 1.64 15.26
N LEU A 141 8.30 1.54 15.52
CA LEU A 141 8.89 0.53 16.38
C LEU A 141 9.23 1.20 17.71
N ILE A 142 8.69 0.65 18.79
CA ILE A 142 8.87 1.16 20.16
C ILE A 142 9.55 0.10 21.00
N ARG A 143 10.69 0.45 21.58
CA ARG A 143 11.32 -0.34 22.64
C ARG A 143 10.98 0.29 23.99
N GLY A 144 10.55 -0.54 24.93
CA GLY A 144 10.03 -0.06 26.21
C GLY A 144 10.02 -1.12 27.29
N ILE A 145 9.59 -0.70 28.48
CA ILE A 145 9.46 -1.55 29.66
C ILE A 145 7.97 -1.84 29.86
N ALA A 146 7.62 -3.12 29.99
CA ALA A 146 6.26 -3.54 30.30
C ALA A 146 5.87 -3.12 31.72
N GLU A 147 4.67 -2.56 31.84
CA GLU A 147 4.02 -2.20 33.09
C GLU A 147 2.83 -3.14 33.34
N GLU A 148 2.20 -3.00 34.50
CA GLU A 148 0.98 -3.74 34.81
C GLU A 148 -0.16 -3.34 33.85
N GLY A 149 -1.02 -4.31 33.50
CA GLY A 149 -2.18 -4.07 32.64
C GLY A 149 -1.89 -3.99 31.13
N GLY A 150 -0.71 -4.44 30.68
CA GLY A 150 -0.35 -4.49 29.25
C GLY A 150 0.09 -3.15 28.67
N MET A 151 0.27 -2.13 29.50
CA MET A 151 0.86 -0.84 29.11
C MET A 151 2.38 -0.97 28.99
N ILE A 152 2.99 -0.23 28.05
CA ILE A 152 4.44 -0.22 27.86
C ILE A 152 4.98 1.20 28.01
N LYS A 153 5.94 1.40 28.91
CA LYS A 153 6.68 2.65 29.02
C LYS A 153 7.70 2.75 27.88
N GLY A 154 7.44 3.60 26.90
CA GLY A 154 8.31 3.81 25.75
C GLY A 154 9.62 4.48 26.14
N LEU A 155 10.75 3.92 25.69
CA LEU A 155 12.10 4.42 25.96
C LEU A 155 12.84 4.84 24.69
N TYR A 156 12.49 4.22 23.57
CA TYR A 156 13.17 4.43 22.29
C TYR A 156 12.20 4.20 21.14
N PHE A 157 12.32 5.01 20.09
CA PHE A 157 11.37 5.10 18.99
C PHE A 157 12.12 5.15 17.66
N GLU A 158 11.69 4.35 16.70
CA GLU A 158 12.16 4.37 15.31
C GLU A 158 10.97 4.41 14.34
N PRO A 159 11.05 5.18 13.25
CA PRO A 159 10.09 5.06 12.16
C PRO A 159 10.29 3.73 11.43
N ILE A 160 9.20 3.09 11.02
CA ILE A 160 9.27 1.96 10.09
C ILE A 160 9.19 2.51 8.67
N SER A 161 10.34 2.75 8.06
CA SER A 161 10.45 3.34 6.71
C SER A 161 10.28 2.34 5.56
N THR A 162 10.23 1.03 5.86
CA THR A 162 10.17 -0.04 4.85
C THR A 162 8.97 0.09 3.91
N PHE A 163 7.88 0.74 4.33
CA PHE A 163 6.72 1.02 3.48
C PHE A 163 7.06 1.89 2.27
N VAL A 164 8.02 2.81 2.39
CA VAL A 164 8.41 3.74 1.30
C VAL A 164 9.54 3.17 0.43
N THR A 165 10.44 2.36 1.00
CA THR A 165 11.67 1.94 0.31
C THR A 165 11.50 0.76 -0.65
N LYS A 166 10.38 0.01 -0.58
CA LYS A 166 10.06 -1.02 -1.58
C LYS A 166 9.30 -0.49 -2.81
N ILE A 167 9.06 0.82 -2.86
CA ILE A 167 8.78 1.51 -4.12
C ILE A 167 10.11 1.64 -4.85
N GLY A 168 10.46 0.63 -5.63
CA GLY A 168 11.39 0.84 -6.73
C GLY A 168 10.81 1.94 -7.60
N SER A 169 11.40 3.13 -7.54
CA SER A 169 11.17 4.20 -8.50
C SER A 169 11.23 3.58 -9.91
N HIS A 170 10.12 3.63 -10.61
CA HIS A 170 10.07 3.43 -12.06
C HIS A 170 10.08 4.83 -12.68
N ASP A 171 11.09 5.64 -12.34
CA ASP A 171 11.32 6.88 -13.07
C ASP A 171 11.87 6.53 -14.46
N PHE A 172 11.15 7.01 -15.47
CA PHE A 172 11.29 6.77 -16.90
C PHE A 172 12.75 6.75 -17.41
N GLN A 173 13.12 5.71 -18.18
CA GLN A 173 14.18 5.75 -19.19
C GLN A 173 13.58 5.91 -20.58
#